data_AF-A0A642UYC9-F1
#
_entry.id   AF-A0A642UYC9-F1
#
_cell.length_a   1.000
_cell.length_b   1.000
_cell.length_c   1.000
_cell.angle_alpha   90.00
_cell.angle_beta   90.00
_cell.angle_gamma   90.00
#
_symmetry.space_group_name_H-M   'P 1'
#
loop_
_entity.id
_entity.type
_entity.pdbx_description
1 polymer ?
#
loop_
_entity_poly.entity_id
_entity_poly.type
_entity_poly.pdbx_seq_one_letter_code
_entity_poly.pdbx_strand_id
1 'polypeptide(L)'
;MTGGTFRFEHVYPNKAPKTKGTLMKPASVTDVVFDPIDNIQSVFDEASSLVGNMNQFMDESLHAQGNSQPEFHDLPGRPPSSDSFNPDFQVNDLLSQFAIQDPPPASSFVVVDEILQKSNDWLMIEVVTKQHLTEPHITYLDLLSNGDMSYNFFPFAASIDSNGVVKLLLDRASECPYLLTALLATSATFRYNQTGRKVHSEARQKYLKICLLSLSDAFTNHIKTEGLGPLQQSQAQDIENLLLTVLVLTSTFSSMAYSSSLVMNSWQIHLHKARDVLMSYSSITSSKQFLSNGFALAKMWFFSAEAMASLFSPFGGVLSYDSETADVHAKLFLQNGCYDEASDPLYNLVLRRIGMLTTPTNPRVTEFSLYLGVTVNLIRISFEIAKALSYCRKYPDDGYDPTDAAKIVVAIERTAQEEICPGFNRETYEIPLDSPAHPKYIGPDRQVYTKAAYWWEGDKCYSWFDLSQQTHLDAHYLQLVCTQGLFGARRSSGVMKRIIRKLIRSLRFIKSRSKDNYAKYSKEQDILAETAHYFLPSSLFDIRTFMIQSPYLVVTRLVTSEDDFERLELFFSGLVKRGNGSALGALDLVYHYRERWRKGVGSDEDNDSEVLGSIPLQ
;
A
#
# COMPACT_ATOMS: atom_id res chain seq x y z
N MET A 1 52.95 -11.56 -28.81
CA MET A 1 52.21 -11.88 -30.04
C MET A 1 50.76 -11.49 -29.79
N THR A 2 50.43 -10.20 -29.95
CA THR A 2 49.89 -9.58 -31.20
C THR A 2 48.48 -10.11 -31.49
N GLY A 3 47.38 -9.35 -31.46
CA GLY A 3 47.18 -7.94 -31.81
C GLY A 3 46.86 -7.80 -33.30
N GLY A 4 45.72 -7.18 -33.64
CA GLY A 4 45.37 -6.72 -35.00
C GLY A 4 43.90 -6.96 -35.38
N THR A 5 42.96 -6.01 -35.21
CA THR A 5 42.52 -4.95 -36.16
C THR A 5 42.55 -5.29 -37.65
N PHE A 6 41.39 -5.18 -38.31
CA PHE A 6 41.28 -4.71 -39.70
C PHE A 6 40.03 -3.84 -39.91
N ARG A 7 40.28 -2.59 -40.32
CA ARG A 7 39.37 -1.64 -40.99
C ARG A 7 39.17 -2.07 -42.45
N PHE A 8 38.06 -1.66 -43.06
CA PHE A 8 38.05 -1.25 -44.47
C PHE A 8 37.23 0.01 -44.69
N GLU A 9 37.82 0.92 -45.47
CA GLU A 9 37.35 2.23 -45.88
C GLU A 9 36.54 2.19 -47.20
N HIS A 10 35.60 3.15 -47.31
CA HIS A 10 35.13 3.93 -48.47
C HIS A 10 34.76 3.26 -49.81
N VAL A 11 33.64 3.68 -50.40
CA VAL A 11 33.55 4.44 -51.68
C VAL A 11 32.11 5.01 -51.86
N TYR A 12 31.99 6.32 -52.07
CA TYR A 12 30.80 7.01 -52.61
C TYR A 12 30.74 6.89 -54.15
N PRO A 13 29.57 7.13 -54.75
CA PRO A 13 29.56 8.25 -55.71
C PRO A 13 28.35 9.19 -55.59
N ASN A 14 28.67 10.47 -55.75
CA ASN A 14 27.77 11.60 -55.96
C ASN A 14 26.99 11.50 -57.27
N LYS A 15 25.71 11.94 -57.26
CA LYS A 15 25.12 12.80 -58.31
C LYS A 15 23.82 13.43 -57.81
N ALA A 16 23.84 14.75 -57.64
CA ALA A 16 22.67 15.59 -57.40
C ALA A 16 22.03 16.02 -58.73
N PRO A 17 20.74 16.40 -58.70
CA PRO A 17 20.30 17.59 -59.43
C PRO A 17 19.73 18.64 -58.47
N LYS A 18 20.10 19.88 -58.77
CA LYS A 18 19.69 21.12 -58.10
C LYS A 18 18.26 21.48 -58.48
N THR A 19 17.44 21.86 -57.51
CA THR A 19 16.37 22.85 -57.70
C THR A 19 16.31 23.80 -56.50
N LYS A 20 16.35 25.09 -56.83
CA LYS A 20 16.11 26.29 -56.01
C LYS A 20 14.79 26.09 -55.23
N GLY A 21 14.59 26.50 -53.98
CA GLY A 21 15.14 27.63 -53.24
C GLY A 21 13.96 28.39 -52.64
N THR A 22 13.51 27.97 -51.44
CA THR A 22 12.73 28.82 -50.52
C THR A 22 13.25 28.56 -49.12
N LEU A 23 13.97 29.54 -48.57
CA LEU A 23 14.54 29.50 -47.23
C LEU A 23 13.39 29.60 -46.22
N MET A 24 12.88 28.48 -45.70
CA MET A 24 12.15 28.51 -44.43
C MET A 24 13.17 28.49 -43.31
N LYS A 25 13.20 29.58 -42.52
CA LYS A 25 13.89 29.64 -41.23
C LYS A 25 13.46 28.42 -40.39
N PRO A 26 14.37 27.82 -39.60
CA PRO A 26 13.93 26.88 -38.58
C PRO A 26 12.94 27.63 -37.67
N ALA A 27 11.74 27.08 -37.52
CA ALA A 27 10.83 27.52 -36.48
C ALA A 27 11.59 27.39 -35.18
N SER A 28 11.88 28.53 -34.55
CA SER A 28 12.14 28.57 -33.13
C SER A 28 10.99 27.81 -32.49
N VAL A 29 11.29 26.71 -31.80
CA VAL A 29 10.37 26.13 -30.83
C VAL A 29 10.15 27.25 -29.83
N THR A 30 9.06 27.98 -30.02
CA THR A 30 8.51 28.89 -29.04
C THR A 30 8.28 28.03 -27.81
N ASP A 31 9.00 28.33 -26.74
CA ASP A 31 8.60 27.94 -25.39
C ASP A 31 7.11 28.23 -25.29
N VAL A 32 6.30 27.18 -25.23
CA VAL A 32 4.90 27.32 -24.86
C VAL A 32 4.97 27.79 -23.41
N VAL A 33 4.78 29.09 -23.21
CA VAL A 33 4.54 29.66 -21.89
C VAL A 33 3.18 29.10 -21.45
N PHE A 34 3.23 27.94 -20.80
CA PHE A 34 2.08 27.33 -20.13
C PHE A 34 1.76 28.19 -18.90
N ASP A 35 0.58 28.79 -18.87
CA ASP A 35 0.19 29.70 -17.80
C ASP A 35 -0.05 28.90 -16.50
N PRO A 36 0.63 29.20 -15.38
CA PRO A 36 0.48 28.48 -14.11
C PRO A 36 -0.96 28.49 -13.56
N ILE A 37 -1.75 29.48 -13.98
CA ILE A 37 -3.12 29.72 -13.52
C ILE A 37 -4.10 28.68 -14.08
N ASP A 38 -3.99 28.34 -15.37
CA ASP A 38 -4.85 27.33 -16.01
C ASP A 38 -4.62 25.93 -15.40
N ASN A 39 -3.38 25.64 -14.99
CA ASN A 39 -3.03 24.37 -14.34
C ASN A 39 -3.62 24.23 -12.93
N ILE A 40 -3.77 25.34 -12.19
CA ILE A 40 -4.33 25.31 -10.82
C ILE A 40 -5.84 25.10 -10.87
N GLN A 41 -6.53 25.80 -11.77
CA GLN A 41 -7.96 25.60 -11.97
C GLN A 41 -8.25 24.15 -12.36
N SER A 42 -7.42 23.55 -13.22
CA SER A 42 -7.52 22.12 -13.57
C SER A 42 -7.43 21.20 -12.36
N VAL A 43 -6.53 21.46 -11.39
CA VAL A 43 -6.43 20.65 -10.16
C VAL A 43 -7.71 20.76 -9.32
N PHE A 44 -8.26 21.97 -9.17
CA PHE A 44 -9.49 22.18 -8.41
C PHE A 44 -10.73 21.61 -9.11
N ASP A 45 -10.76 21.61 -10.44
CA ASP A 45 -11.83 20.99 -11.23
C ASP A 45 -11.79 19.46 -11.11
N GLU A 46 -10.59 18.86 -11.16
CA GLU A 46 -10.39 17.42 -10.91
C GLU A 46 -10.80 17.03 -9.49
N ALA A 47 -10.39 17.84 -8.51
CA ALA A 47 -10.73 17.67 -7.10
C ALA A 47 -12.23 17.83 -6.81
N SER A 48 -12.90 18.77 -7.48
CA SER A 48 -14.36 18.94 -7.38
C SER A 48 -15.11 17.78 -8.03
N SER A 49 -14.64 17.32 -9.19
CA SER A 49 -15.17 16.11 -9.86
C SER A 49 -15.01 14.87 -8.98
N LEU A 50 -13.90 14.77 -8.27
CA LEU A 50 -13.63 13.69 -7.32
C LEU A 50 -14.68 13.64 -6.21
N VAL A 51 -14.98 14.78 -5.59
CA VAL A 51 -15.98 14.84 -4.51
C VAL A 51 -17.41 14.56 -4.98
N GLY A 52 -17.79 15.07 -6.16
CA GLY A 52 -19.10 14.76 -6.76
C GLY A 52 -19.33 13.26 -6.94
N ASN A 53 -18.33 12.54 -7.43
CA ASN A 53 -18.41 11.09 -7.63
C ASN A 53 -18.44 10.30 -6.31
N MET A 54 -17.71 10.76 -5.29
CA MET A 54 -17.72 10.13 -3.96
C MET A 54 -19.11 10.19 -3.32
N ASN A 55 -19.82 11.32 -3.49
CA ASN A 55 -21.18 11.49 -2.98
C ASN A 55 -22.17 10.54 -3.65
N GLN A 56 -22.14 10.46 -4.99
CA GLN A 56 -23.02 9.57 -5.75
C GLN A 56 -22.83 8.10 -5.34
N PHE A 57 -21.58 7.65 -5.20
CA PHE A 57 -21.29 6.28 -4.81
C PHE A 57 -21.82 5.92 -3.41
N MET A 58 -21.72 6.84 -2.45
CA MET A 58 -22.18 6.58 -1.09
C MET A 58 -23.70 6.55 -0.99
N ASP A 59 -24.43 7.38 -1.74
CA ASP A 59 -25.89 7.29 -1.80
C ASP A 59 -26.32 5.90 -2.31
N GLU A 60 -25.68 5.41 -3.38
CA GLU A 60 -25.93 4.06 -3.92
C GLU A 60 -25.56 2.95 -2.92
N SER A 61 -24.42 3.05 -2.23
CA SER A 61 -23.97 2.06 -1.25
C SER A 61 -24.81 2.04 0.03
N LEU A 62 -25.28 3.19 0.52
CA LEU A 62 -26.15 3.29 1.70
C LEU A 62 -27.55 2.75 1.41
N HIS A 63 -28.06 2.93 0.19
CA HIS A 63 -29.34 2.36 -0.23
C HIS A 63 -29.26 0.83 -0.45
N ALA A 64 -28.13 0.30 -0.95
CA ALA A 64 -27.96 -1.13 -1.19
C ALA A 64 -27.78 -1.97 0.09
N GLN A 65 -27.21 -1.40 1.16
CA GLN A 65 -26.95 -2.12 2.42
C GLN A 65 -28.19 -2.28 3.33
N GLY A 66 -29.33 -1.69 2.97
CA GLY A 66 -30.58 -1.76 3.74
C GLY A 66 -31.32 -3.11 3.67
N ASN A 67 -30.98 -4.01 2.75
CA ASN A 67 -31.83 -5.19 2.45
C ASN A 67 -31.18 -6.59 2.52
N SER A 68 -29.88 -6.73 2.80
CA SER A 68 -29.27 -8.06 3.01
C SER A 68 -27.82 -7.94 3.48
N GLN A 69 -27.59 -7.99 4.79
CA GLN A 69 -26.26 -8.32 5.33
C GLN A 69 -26.21 -9.81 5.63
N PRO A 70 -25.17 -10.54 5.20
CA PRO A 70 -24.96 -11.90 5.65
C PRO A 70 -24.74 -11.90 7.16
N GLU A 71 -25.56 -12.66 7.89
CA GLU A 71 -25.30 -12.95 9.29
C GLU A 71 -24.00 -13.74 9.37
N PHE A 72 -22.96 -13.11 9.93
CA PHE A 72 -21.67 -13.75 10.14
C PHE A 72 -21.82 -14.89 11.15
N HIS A 73 -21.55 -16.12 10.73
CA HIS A 73 -21.30 -17.21 11.65
C HIS A 73 -20.10 -16.86 12.53
N ASP A 74 -20.26 -16.99 13.85
CA ASP A 74 -19.21 -16.75 14.84
C ASP A 74 -17.96 -17.57 14.50
N LEU A 75 -16.88 -16.88 14.11
CA LEU A 75 -15.56 -17.48 14.04
C LEU A 75 -15.21 -18.01 15.45
N PRO A 76 -14.84 -19.29 15.61
CA PRO A 76 -14.58 -19.86 16.92
C PRO A 76 -13.41 -19.15 17.62
N GLY A 77 -13.63 -18.74 18.87
CA GLY A 77 -12.61 -18.16 19.75
C GLY A 77 -12.55 -16.62 19.82
N ARG A 78 -13.66 -15.91 19.55
CA ARG A 78 -13.75 -14.46 19.85
C ARG A 78 -13.87 -14.24 21.36
N PRO A 79 -13.04 -13.39 22.00
CA PRO A 79 -13.19 -13.10 23.42
C PRO A 79 -14.48 -12.28 23.66
N PRO A 80 -15.29 -12.63 24.67
CA PRO A 80 -16.37 -11.75 25.12
C PRO A 80 -15.73 -10.57 25.88
N SER A 81 -15.73 -9.36 25.33
CA SER A 81 -15.35 -8.15 26.09
C SER A 81 -16.58 -7.39 26.57
N SER A 82 -16.60 -7.05 27.85
CA SER A 82 -17.61 -6.25 28.53
C SER A 82 -17.45 -4.74 28.28
N ASP A 83 -17.28 -4.32 27.03
CA ASP A 83 -17.15 -2.89 26.73
C ASP A 83 -18.52 -2.21 26.78
N SER A 84 -18.71 -1.34 27.78
CA SER A 84 -19.83 -0.40 27.93
C SER A 84 -19.77 0.78 26.94
N PHE A 85 -18.99 0.66 25.87
CA PHE A 85 -18.77 1.72 24.89
C PHE A 85 -20.04 1.93 24.05
N ASN A 86 -20.65 3.11 24.17
CA ASN A 86 -21.78 3.54 23.35
C ASN A 86 -21.29 4.54 22.28
N PRO A 87 -21.10 4.12 21.02
CA PRO A 87 -20.65 5.01 19.96
C PRO A 87 -21.78 5.81 19.30
N ASP A 88 -22.94 5.93 19.94
CA ASP A 88 -24.05 6.68 19.35
C ASP A 88 -23.82 8.19 19.41
N PHE A 89 -23.91 8.85 18.26
CA PHE A 89 -23.85 10.29 18.08
C PHE A 89 -24.69 10.70 16.87
N GLN A 90 -25.14 11.95 16.82
CA GLN A 90 -25.89 12.49 15.68
C GLN A 90 -24.95 13.16 14.69
N VAL A 91 -25.20 12.95 13.40
CA VAL A 91 -24.40 13.53 12.30
C VAL A 91 -24.37 15.06 12.35
N ASN A 92 -25.53 15.68 12.63
CA ASN A 92 -25.66 17.13 12.66
C ASN A 92 -24.89 17.77 13.82
N ASP A 93 -24.71 17.06 14.94
CA ASP A 93 -24.01 17.59 16.11
C ASP A 93 -22.52 17.80 15.79
N LEU A 94 -21.88 16.80 15.18
CA LEU A 94 -20.48 16.91 14.78
C LEU A 94 -20.27 17.89 13.62
N LEU A 95 -21.18 17.93 12.64
CA LEU A 95 -21.12 18.96 11.57
C LEU A 95 -21.25 20.38 12.13
N SER A 96 -22.13 20.59 13.12
CA SER A 96 -22.29 21.90 13.77
C SER A 96 -21.03 22.30 14.55
N GLN A 97 -20.31 21.35 15.15
CA GLN A 97 -19.04 21.62 15.82
C GLN A 97 -17.97 22.14 14.85
N PHE A 98 -17.91 21.60 13.63
CA PHE A 98 -16.98 22.08 12.61
C PHE A 98 -17.35 23.45 12.05
N ALA A 99 -18.66 23.78 12.00
CA ALA A 99 -19.14 25.07 11.49
C ALA A 99 -18.86 26.26 12.43
N ILE A 100 -18.51 26.02 13.71
CA ILE A 100 -18.24 27.06 14.72
C ILE A 100 -16.79 27.59 14.63
N GLN A 101 -15.96 27.09 13.70
CA GLN A 101 -14.57 27.50 13.58
C GLN A 101 -14.45 28.93 13.02
N ASP A 102 -13.81 29.82 13.79
CA ASP A 102 -13.29 31.09 13.29
C ASP A 102 -12.28 30.81 12.16
N PRO A 103 -12.19 31.70 11.14
CA PRO A 103 -11.22 31.53 10.06
C PRO A 103 -9.81 31.38 10.68
N PRO A 104 -9.02 30.39 10.24
CA PRO A 104 -7.72 30.15 10.85
C PRO A 104 -6.88 31.42 10.73
N PRO A 105 -6.16 31.83 11.81
CA PRO A 105 -5.17 32.88 11.67
C PRO A 105 -4.19 32.46 10.58
N ALA A 106 -3.76 33.42 9.73
CA ALA A 106 -2.79 33.17 8.67
C ALA A 106 -1.64 32.33 9.23
N SER A 107 -1.52 31.09 8.76
CA SER A 107 -0.65 30.10 9.38
C SER A 107 0.79 30.59 9.33
N SER A 108 1.34 30.94 10.49
CA SER A 108 2.77 31.13 10.62
C SER A 108 3.39 29.76 10.46
N PHE A 109 4.20 29.61 9.42
CA PHE A 109 4.95 28.40 9.13
C PHE A 109 5.70 27.98 10.39
N VAL A 110 5.20 26.95 11.08
CA VAL A 110 6.00 26.19 12.01
C VAL A 110 7.06 25.52 11.14
N VAL A 111 8.33 25.77 11.43
CA VAL A 111 9.43 25.07 10.77
C VAL A 111 9.13 23.58 10.91
N VAL A 112 8.95 22.89 9.79
CA VAL A 112 8.44 21.51 9.65
C VAL A 112 9.17 20.49 10.55
N ASP A 113 10.37 20.83 11.02
CA ASP A 113 11.13 20.04 11.99
C ASP A 113 10.54 20.02 13.41
N GLU A 114 9.73 21.01 13.82
CA GLU A 114 9.08 21.03 15.14
C GLU A 114 7.94 20.00 15.25
N ILE A 115 7.20 19.73 14.16
CA ILE A 115 6.09 18.76 14.17
C ILE A 115 6.60 17.35 14.44
N LEU A 116 7.74 16.99 13.84
CA LEU A 116 8.33 15.65 14.01
C LEU A 116 8.88 15.42 15.43
N GLN A 117 9.10 16.49 16.20
CA GLN A 117 9.49 16.43 17.61
C GLN A 117 8.30 16.20 18.55
N LYS A 118 7.08 16.53 18.13
CA LYS A 118 5.85 16.27 18.90
C LYS A 118 5.53 14.77 18.91
N SER A 119 4.99 14.25 20.01
CA SER A 119 4.47 12.88 20.09
C SER A 119 3.07 12.79 19.46
N ASN A 120 2.65 11.58 19.08
CA ASN A 120 1.29 11.34 18.61
C ASN A 120 0.24 11.69 19.66
N ASP A 121 0.49 11.36 20.92
CA ASP A 121 -0.33 11.78 22.07
C ASP A 121 -0.57 13.29 22.09
N TRP A 122 0.50 14.07 21.94
CA TRP A 122 0.41 15.52 21.99
C TRP A 122 -0.38 16.07 20.79
N LEU A 123 -0.14 15.53 19.59
CA LEU A 123 -0.89 15.91 18.38
C LEU A 123 -2.38 15.52 18.48
N MET A 124 -2.69 14.38 19.09
CA MET A 124 -4.06 13.97 19.37
C MET A 124 -4.77 14.98 20.28
N ILE A 125 -4.12 15.42 21.36
CA ILE A 125 -4.66 16.45 22.25
C ILE A 125 -4.89 17.76 21.50
N GLU A 126 -3.99 18.15 20.59
CA GLU A 126 -4.17 19.32 19.73
C GLU A 126 -5.41 19.18 18.84
N VAL A 127 -5.59 18.03 18.18
CA VAL A 127 -6.79 17.74 17.38
C VAL A 127 -8.06 17.83 18.22
N VAL A 128 -8.10 17.14 19.38
CA VAL A 128 -9.26 17.15 20.28
C VAL A 128 -9.61 18.57 20.73
N THR A 129 -8.59 19.38 21.03
CA THR A 129 -8.77 20.74 21.51
C THR A 129 -9.25 21.68 20.40
N LYS A 130 -8.59 21.68 19.24
CA LYS A 130 -8.94 22.55 18.09
C LYS A 130 -10.29 22.20 17.46
N GLN A 131 -10.62 20.91 17.42
CA GLN A 131 -11.85 20.40 16.80
C GLN A 131 -12.97 20.20 17.82
N HIS A 132 -12.75 20.56 19.09
CA HIS A 132 -13.71 20.47 20.20
C HIS A 132 -14.38 19.09 20.34
N LEU A 133 -13.59 18.04 20.15
CA LEU A 133 -14.11 16.67 20.13
C LEU A 133 -14.53 16.21 21.53
N THR A 134 -15.62 15.45 21.57
CA THR A 134 -16.07 14.73 22.75
C THR A 134 -16.11 13.23 22.49
N GLU A 135 -16.46 12.42 23.48
CA GLU A 135 -16.83 11.02 23.23
C GLU A 135 -18.03 10.96 22.26
N PRO A 136 -18.11 9.93 21.39
CA PRO A 136 -17.20 8.77 21.26
C PRO A 136 -15.99 9.02 20.33
N HIS A 137 -15.83 10.23 19.80
CA HIS A 137 -14.82 10.56 18.79
C HIS A 137 -13.38 10.42 19.33
N ILE A 138 -13.18 10.86 20.57
CA ILE A 138 -11.90 10.73 21.29
C ILE A 138 -11.48 9.27 21.36
N THR A 139 -12.37 8.35 21.75
CA THR A 139 -12.05 6.91 21.79
C THR A 139 -11.58 6.38 20.44
N TYR A 140 -12.22 6.76 19.33
CA TYR A 140 -11.78 6.30 18.00
C TYR A 140 -10.47 6.93 17.54
N LEU A 141 -10.22 8.19 17.91
CA LEU A 141 -8.97 8.87 17.60
C LEU A 141 -7.80 8.29 18.41
N ASP A 142 -8.05 7.91 19.67
CA ASP A 142 -7.06 7.29 20.56
C ASP A 142 -6.50 5.98 20.00
N LEU A 143 -7.35 5.20 19.30
CA LEU A 143 -6.91 3.97 18.64
C LEU A 143 -5.81 4.22 17.62
N LEU A 144 -5.91 5.34 16.91
CA LEU A 144 -4.97 5.75 15.88
C LEU A 144 -3.67 6.28 16.49
N SER A 145 -3.78 7.15 17.50
CA SER A 145 -2.62 7.83 18.10
C SER A 145 -1.82 6.93 19.04
N ASN A 146 -2.52 6.10 19.82
CA ASN A 146 -1.98 5.38 20.98
C ASN A 146 -2.18 3.87 20.93
N GLY A 147 -3.02 3.39 20.00
CA GLY A 147 -3.31 1.99 19.82
C GLY A 147 -2.58 1.32 18.66
N ASP A 148 -2.80 0.02 18.56
CA ASP A 148 -2.31 -0.86 17.50
C ASP A 148 -2.69 -0.39 16.08
N MET A 149 -3.76 0.41 15.94
CA MET A 149 -4.16 0.95 14.63
C MET A 149 -3.08 1.88 14.04
N SER A 150 -2.24 2.51 14.87
CA SER A 150 -1.08 3.28 14.39
C SER A 150 -0.24 2.47 13.41
N TYR A 151 0.03 1.20 13.74
CA TYR A 151 0.79 0.30 12.88
C TYR A 151 0.00 -0.21 11.68
N ASN A 152 -1.33 -0.07 11.61
CA ASN A 152 -2.07 -0.43 10.40
C ASN A 152 -1.74 0.53 9.24
N PHE A 153 -1.50 1.80 9.54
CA PHE A 153 -1.05 2.79 8.54
C PHE A 153 0.43 2.68 8.23
N PHE A 154 1.24 2.24 9.20
CA PHE A 154 2.68 2.12 9.03
C PHE A 154 3.25 0.92 9.81
N PRO A 155 3.16 -0.31 9.26
CA PRO A 155 3.47 -1.54 9.99
C PRO A 155 4.92 -1.65 10.50
N PHE A 156 5.90 -1.12 9.77
CA PHE A 156 7.29 -1.08 10.22
C PHE A 156 7.68 0.24 10.93
N ALA A 157 6.72 1.02 11.44
CA ALA A 157 7.02 2.14 12.31
C ALA A 157 7.84 1.69 13.53
N ALA A 158 8.81 2.49 13.95
CA ALA A 158 9.71 2.12 15.05
C ALA A 158 9.00 2.01 16.41
N SER A 159 7.97 2.84 16.62
CA SER A 159 7.07 2.85 17.76
C SER A 159 5.79 3.60 17.40
N ILE A 160 4.76 3.49 18.24
CA ILE A 160 3.53 4.27 18.12
C ILE A 160 3.87 5.77 18.18
N ASP A 161 4.56 6.22 19.21
CA ASP A 161 4.90 7.64 19.42
C ASP A 161 5.75 8.26 18.31
N SER A 162 6.58 7.45 17.66
CA SER A 162 7.49 7.88 16.59
C SER A 162 6.94 7.58 15.18
N ASN A 163 5.67 7.22 15.05
CA ASN A 163 5.07 6.90 13.77
C ASN A 163 4.87 8.17 12.92
N GLY A 164 5.82 8.44 12.03
CA GLY A 164 5.82 9.67 11.22
C GLY A 164 4.61 9.83 10.30
N VAL A 165 4.01 8.73 9.83
CA VAL A 165 2.77 8.78 9.02
C VAL A 165 1.61 9.29 9.86
N VAL A 166 1.43 8.72 11.07
CA VAL A 166 0.36 9.14 11.98
C VAL A 166 0.56 10.57 12.47
N LYS A 167 1.81 10.99 12.76
CA LYS A 167 2.12 12.40 13.10
C LYS A 167 1.60 13.36 12.05
N LEU A 168 1.92 13.09 10.78
CA LEU A 168 1.48 13.94 9.67
C LEU A 168 -0.04 13.93 9.54
N LEU A 169 -0.69 12.78 9.67
CA LEU A 169 -2.15 12.69 9.60
C LEU A 169 -2.83 13.46 10.73
N LEU A 170 -2.34 13.37 11.97
CA LEU A 170 -2.89 14.11 13.11
C LEU A 170 -2.66 15.62 13.00
N ASP A 171 -1.46 16.03 12.59
CA ASP A 171 -1.11 17.44 12.34
C ASP A 171 -2.10 18.06 11.34
N ARG A 172 -2.31 17.40 10.20
CA ARG A 172 -3.26 17.85 9.17
C ARG A 172 -4.71 17.77 9.63
N ALA A 173 -5.10 16.72 10.35
CA ALA A 173 -6.46 16.55 10.86
C ALA A 173 -6.86 17.64 11.87
N SER A 174 -5.89 18.28 12.53
CA SER A 174 -6.15 19.35 13.51
C SER A 174 -6.82 20.58 12.89
N GLU A 175 -6.65 20.77 11.58
CA GLU A 175 -7.18 21.91 10.80
C GLU A 175 -8.07 21.45 9.63
N CYS A 176 -8.35 20.15 9.53
CA CYS A 176 -9.01 19.56 8.38
C CYS A 176 -10.13 18.58 8.81
N PRO A 177 -11.38 19.06 8.93
CA PRO A 177 -12.50 18.25 9.41
C PRO A 177 -12.80 17.00 8.55
N TYR A 178 -12.65 17.11 7.23
CA TYR A 178 -12.88 15.98 6.34
C TYR A 178 -11.80 14.90 6.46
N LEU A 179 -10.52 15.28 6.63
CA LEU A 179 -9.46 14.31 6.91
C LEU A 179 -9.67 13.65 8.27
N LEU A 180 -10.00 14.43 9.30
CA LEU A 180 -10.30 13.91 10.64
C LEU A 180 -11.42 12.87 10.60
N THR A 181 -12.53 13.18 9.94
CA THR A 181 -13.67 12.26 9.85
C THR A 181 -13.38 11.03 9.01
N ALA A 182 -12.54 11.12 7.97
CA ALA A 182 -12.01 9.94 7.27
C ALA A 182 -11.15 9.04 8.18
N LEU A 183 -10.30 9.63 9.04
CA LEU A 183 -9.52 8.89 10.03
C LEU A 183 -10.43 8.19 11.05
N LEU A 184 -11.46 8.89 11.57
CA LEU A 184 -12.44 8.30 12.49
C LEU A 184 -13.23 7.16 11.83
N ALA A 185 -13.61 7.29 10.55
CA ALA A 185 -14.23 6.21 9.78
C ALA A 185 -13.29 4.99 9.65
N THR A 186 -12.00 5.24 9.44
CA THR A 186 -10.99 4.18 9.40
C THR A 186 -10.85 3.50 10.76
N SER A 187 -10.83 4.25 11.87
CA SER A 187 -10.76 3.71 13.23
C SER A 187 -11.97 2.85 13.57
N ALA A 188 -13.16 3.30 13.19
CA ALA A 188 -14.38 2.53 13.34
C ALA A 188 -14.35 1.25 12.49
N THR A 189 -13.81 1.31 11.26
CA THR A 189 -13.59 0.13 10.42
C THR A 189 -12.63 -0.87 11.06
N PHE A 190 -11.51 -0.39 11.60
CA PHE A 190 -10.53 -1.22 12.30
C PHE A 190 -11.15 -1.94 13.49
N ARG A 191 -11.91 -1.24 14.33
CA ARG A 191 -12.63 -1.86 15.46
C ARG A 191 -13.72 -2.84 15.02
N TYR A 192 -14.43 -2.52 13.94
CA TYR A 192 -15.39 -3.45 13.37
C TYR A 192 -14.71 -4.76 12.93
N ASN A 193 -13.56 -4.68 12.26
CA ASN A 193 -12.83 -5.87 11.82
C ASN A 193 -12.35 -6.73 13.01
N GLN A 194 -11.89 -6.09 14.09
CA GLN A 194 -11.46 -6.80 15.30
C GLN A 194 -12.62 -7.46 16.06
N THR A 195 -13.77 -6.78 16.17
CA THR A 195 -14.83 -7.16 17.12
C THR A 195 -16.09 -7.72 16.46
N GLY A 196 -16.32 -7.43 15.18
CA GLY A 196 -17.55 -7.74 14.44
C GLY A 196 -18.80 -6.97 14.90
N ARG A 197 -18.69 -6.01 15.83
CA ARG A 197 -19.86 -5.36 16.44
C ARG A 197 -20.48 -4.32 15.52
N LYS A 198 -21.79 -4.43 15.27
CA LYS A 198 -22.55 -3.53 14.39
C LYS A 198 -22.42 -2.05 14.76
N VAL A 199 -22.29 -1.73 16.05
CA VAL A 199 -22.11 -0.35 16.54
C VAL A 199 -20.93 0.39 15.90
N HIS A 200 -19.84 -0.32 15.58
CA HIS A 200 -18.70 0.27 14.88
C HIS A 200 -18.96 0.47 13.39
N SER A 201 -19.74 -0.44 12.78
CA SER A 201 -20.18 -0.28 11.38
C SER A 201 -21.10 0.93 11.20
N GLU A 202 -22.02 1.16 12.15
CA GLU A 202 -22.91 2.32 12.16
C GLU A 202 -22.14 3.63 12.36
N ALA A 203 -21.23 3.66 13.34
CA ALA A 203 -20.34 4.82 13.55
C ALA A 203 -19.51 5.14 12.30
N ARG A 204 -18.94 4.12 11.66
CA ARG A 204 -18.23 4.26 10.38
C ARG A 204 -19.10 4.91 9.31
N GLN A 205 -20.34 4.44 9.11
CA GLN A 205 -21.25 5.01 8.11
C GLN A 205 -21.54 6.49 8.40
N LYS A 206 -21.75 6.87 9.67
CA LYS A 206 -21.93 8.26 10.08
C LYS A 206 -20.70 9.11 9.76
N TYR A 207 -19.50 8.65 10.08
CA TYR A 207 -18.26 9.38 9.77
C TYR A 207 -17.99 9.52 8.28
N LEU A 208 -18.24 8.48 7.48
CA LEU A 208 -18.11 8.56 6.02
C LEU A 208 -19.06 9.61 5.45
N LYS A 209 -20.31 9.63 5.91
CA LYS A 209 -21.28 10.66 5.50
C LYS A 209 -20.81 12.06 5.84
N ILE A 210 -20.29 12.27 7.05
CA ILE A 210 -19.77 13.58 7.49
C ILE A 210 -18.57 14.00 6.64
N CYS A 211 -17.61 13.11 6.44
CA CYS A 211 -16.42 13.35 5.63
C CYS A 211 -16.78 13.88 4.23
N LEU A 212 -17.75 13.23 3.58
CA LEU A 212 -18.17 13.59 2.23
C LEU A 212 -18.93 14.92 2.16
N LEU A 213 -19.81 15.19 3.14
CA LEU A 213 -20.47 16.49 3.27
C LEU A 213 -19.45 17.61 3.47
N SER A 214 -18.51 17.43 4.40
CA SER A 214 -17.43 18.40 4.66
C SER A 214 -16.51 18.60 3.46
N LEU A 215 -16.22 17.55 2.68
CA LEU A 215 -15.52 17.68 1.40
C LEU A 215 -16.31 18.56 0.42
N SER A 216 -17.59 18.27 0.23
CA SER A 216 -18.46 19.03 -0.69
C SER A 216 -18.55 20.52 -0.34
N ASP A 217 -18.65 20.82 0.94
CA ASP A 217 -18.71 22.20 1.44
C ASP A 217 -17.37 22.93 1.22
N ALA A 218 -16.24 22.26 1.47
CA ALA A 218 -14.91 22.82 1.25
C ALA A 218 -14.70 23.24 -0.22
N PHE A 219 -15.07 22.39 -1.19
CA PHE A 219 -14.96 22.74 -2.62
C PHE A 219 -15.91 23.86 -3.03
N THR A 220 -17.15 23.82 -2.55
CA THR A 220 -18.16 24.83 -2.87
C THR A 220 -17.74 26.22 -2.37
N ASN A 221 -17.06 26.29 -1.24
CA ASN A 221 -16.58 27.53 -0.65
C ASN A 221 -15.29 28.05 -1.34
N HIS A 222 -14.36 27.18 -1.71
CA HIS A 222 -13.16 27.56 -2.48
C HIS A 222 -13.50 28.19 -3.84
N ILE A 223 -14.46 27.61 -4.57
CA ILE A 223 -14.91 28.13 -5.88
C ILE A 223 -15.53 29.55 -5.75
N LYS A 224 -16.10 29.88 -4.59
CA LYS A 224 -16.81 31.15 -4.36
C LYS A 224 -15.91 32.28 -3.87
N THR A 225 -14.76 32.00 -3.27
CA THR A 225 -14.01 33.00 -2.46
C THR A 225 -12.75 33.56 -3.10
N GLU A 226 -12.15 32.93 -4.12
CA GLU A 226 -10.84 33.39 -4.60
C GLU A 226 -10.75 33.52 -6.13
N GLY A 227 -10.36 34.73 -6.58
CA GLY A 227 -9.96 35.01 -7.95
C GLY A 227 -8.54 34.53 -8.24
N LEU A 228 -8.32 34.17 -9.51
CA LEU A 228 -7.11 33.62 -10.11
C LEU A 228 -5.84 34.43 -9.77
N GLY A 229 -5.05 33.93 -8.81
CA GLY A 229 -3.70 34.39 -8.49
C GLY A 229 -2.71 33.22 -8.45
N PRO A 230 -1.39 33.46 -8.27
CA PRO A 230 -0.40 32.39 -8.14
C PRO A 230 -0.72 31.49 -6.94
N LEU A 231 -0.46 30.17 -7.08
CA LEU A 231 -0.75 29.13 -6.09
C LEU A 231 -0.28 29.56 -4.70
N GLN A 232 -1.22 29.97 -3.86
CA GLN A 232 -0.94 30.38 -2.49
C GLN A 232 -0.63 29.14 -1.65
N GLN A 233 0.14 29.34 -0.59
CA GLN A 233 0.58 28.25 0.28
C GLN A 233 -0.59 27.51 0.96
N SER A 234 -1.70 28.23 1.23
CA SER A 234 -2.97 27.66 1.68
C SER A 234 -3.55 26.67 0.68
N GLN A 235 -3.62 27.04 -0.60
CA GLN A 235 -4.19 26.20 -1.66
C GLN A 235 -3.39 24.89 -1.87
N ALA A 236 -2.06 24.95 -1.74
CA ALA A 236 -1.21 23.75 -1.79
C ALA A 236 -1.52 22.77 -0.64
N GLN A 237 -1.73 23.33 0.55
CA GLN A 237 -2.08 22.58 1.75
C GLN A 237 -3.46 21.91 1.61
N ASP A 238 -4.44 22.61 1.04
CA ASP A 238 -5.78 22.09 0.80
C ASP A 238 -5.78 20.92 -0.19
N ILE A 239 -5.00 21.02 -1.27
CA ILE A 239 -4.82 19.93 -2.24
C ILE A 239 -4.17 18.70 -1.58
N GLU A 240 -3.15 18.91 -0.74
CA GLU A 240 -2.51 17.81 0.00
C GLU A 240 -3.45 17.15 1.00
N ASN A 241 -4.22 17.94 1.74
CA ASN A 241 -5.21 17.44 2.69
C ASN A 241 -6.29 16.62 1.99
N LEU A 242 -6.76 17.07 0.81
CA LEU A 242 -7.64 16.30 -0.05
C LEU A 242 -7.01 14.98 -0.46
N LEU A 243 -5.80 15.00 -1.02
CA LEU A 243 -5.09 13.80 -1.49
C LEU A 243 -4.97 12.76 -0.36
N LEU A 244 -4.54 13.20 0.83
CA LEU A 244 -4.46 12.34 2.00
C LEU A 244 -5.82 11.77 2.40
N THR A 245 -6.88 12.58 2.38
CA THR A 245 -8.25 12.13 2.69
C THR A 245 -8.71 11.05 1.72
N VAL A 246 -8.49 11.25 0.42
CA VAL A 246 -8.88 10.29 -0.63
C VAL A 246 -8.12 8.97 -0.48
N LEU A 247 -6.83 9.02 -0.12
CA LEU A 247 -6.01 7.83 0.10
C LEU A 247 -6.39 7.08 1.39
N VAL A 248 -6.76 7.79 2.46
CA VAL A 248 -7.35 7.22 3.69
C VAL A 248 -8.68 6.53 3.37
N LEU A 249 -9.55 7.18 2.61
CA LEU A 249 -10.82 6.59 2.16
C LEU A 249 -10.58 5.35 1.29
N THR A 250 -9.65 5.42 0.33
CA THR A 250 -9.28 4.28 -0.53
C THR A 250 -8.87 3.06 0.31
N SER A 251 -8.06 3.28 1.35
CA SER A 251 -7.62 2.23 2.29
C SER A 251 -8.79 1.68 3.13
N THR A 252 -9.69 2.57 3.55
CA THR A 252 -10.92 2.20 4.28
C THR A 252 -11.82 1.31 3.43
N PHE A 253 -12.11 1.72 2.19
CA PHE A 253 -12.95 0.95 1.28
C PHE A 253 -12.31 -0.38 0.86
N SER A 254 -10.99 -0.41 0.64
CA SER A 254 -10.26 -1.66 0.40
C SER A 254 -10.42 -2.63 1.58
N SER A 255 -10.37 -2.12 2.81
CA SER A 255 -10.61 -2.92 4.02
C SER A 255 -12.06 -3.38 4.18
N MET A 256 -13.00 -2.88 3.36
CA MET A 256 -14.43 -3.20 3.37
C MET A 256 -14.86 -4.03 2.16
N ALA A 257 -13.95 -4.40 1.27
CA ALA A 257 -14.27 -5.02 -0.02
C ALA A 257 -15.11 -6.32 0.09
N TYR A 258 -15.07 -7.00 1.24
CA TYR A 258 -15.91 -8.19 1.51
C TYR A 258 -17.40 -7.89 1.70
N SER A 259 -17.78 -6.63 1.97
CA SER A 259 -19.12 -6.27 2.45
C SER A 259 -20.16 -5.98 1.37
N SER A 260 -19.76 -5.80 0.10
CA SER A 260 -20.68 -5.62 -1.04
C SER A 260 -19.91 -5.56 -2.39
N SER A 261 -20.52 -6.06 -3.47
CA SER A 261 -20.00 -5.93 -4.84
C SER A 261 -19.92 -4.48 -5.33
N LEU A 262 -20.76 -3.57 -4.80
CA LEU A 262 -20.68 -2.14 -5.11
C LEU A 262 -19.41 -1.50 -4.50
N VAL A 263 -19.04 -1.92 -3.28
CA VAL A 263 -17.83 -1.44 -2.58
C VAL A 263 -16.54 -1.96 -3.22
N MET A 264 -16.59 -3.09 -3.93
CA MET A 264 -15.43 -3.67 -4.63
C MET A 264 -14.83 -2.74 -5.70
N ASN A 265 -15.61 -1.80 -6.25
CA ASN A 265 -15.13 -0.86 -7.28
C ASN A 265 -14.86 0.57 -6.75
N SER A 266 -15.25 0.88 -5.51
CA SER A 266 -15.15 2.26 -4.99
C SER A 266 -13.71 2.70 -4.74
N TRP A 267 -12.86 1.80 -4.27
CA TRP A 267 -11.44 2.09 -4.08
C TRP A 267 -10.74 2.38 -5.42
N GLN A 268 -11.12 1.69 -6.52
CA GLN A 268 -10.56 1.95 -7.85
C GLN A 268 -10.95 3.34 -8.35
N ILE A 269 -12.22 3.73 -8.16
CA ILE A 269 -12.70 5.07 -8.52
C ILE A 269 -11.93 6.14 -7.75
N HIS A 270 -11.76 5.96 -6.43
CA HIS A 270 -10.99 6.90 -5.61
C HIS A 270 -9.52 6.96 -6.02
N LEU A 271 -8.91 5.82 -6.34
CA LEU A 271 -7.52 5.74 -6.80
C LEU A 271 -7.34 6.38 -8.19
N HIS A 272 -8.29 6.19 -9.10
CA HIS A 272 -8.32 6.84 -10.42
C HIS A 272 -8.27 8.36 -10.27
N LYS A 273 -9.07 8.88 -9.35
CA LYS A 273 -9.16 10.32 -9.12
C LYS A 273 -7.96 10.88 -8.35
N ALA A 274 -7.42 10.10 -7.40
CA ALA A 274 -6.16 10.45 -6.75
C ALA A 274 -5.02 10.56 -7.77
N ARG A 275 -4.96 9.66 -8.78
CA ARG A 275 -3.98 9.74 -9.88
C ARG A 275 -4.05 11.08 -10.59
N ASP A 276 -5.25 11.51 -10.99
CA ASP A 276 -5.45 12.73 -11.78
C ASP A 276 -4.94 13.96 -11.02
N VAL A 277 -5.43 14.13 -9.78
CA VAL A 277 -5.01 15.23 -8.89
C VAL A 277 -3.49 15.19 -8.63
N LEU A 278 -2.93 13.99 -8.42
CA LEU A 278 -1.50 13.82 -8.19
C LEU A 278 -0.66 14.19 -9.41
N MET A 279 -1.09 13.83 -10.63
CA MET A 279 -0.41 14.21 -11.87
C MET A 279 -0.43 15.73 -12.06
N SER A 280 -1.60 16.33 -11.92
CA SER A 280 -1.80 17.77 -12.08
C SER A 280 -0.98 18.54 -11.05
N TYR A 281 -1.01 18.14 -9.77
CA TYR A 281 -0.22 18.77 -8.71
C TYR A 281 1.30 18.55 -8.86
N SER A 282 1.74 17.37 -9.31
CA SER A 282 3.15 17.10 -9.61
C SER A 282 3.69 18.00 -10.70
N SER A 283 2.91 18.26 -11.74
CA SER A 283 3.33 19.13 -12.85
C SER A 283 3.60 20.57 -12.38
N ILE A 284 2.77 21.08 -11.45
CA ILE A 284 2.89 22.43 -10.91
C ILE A 284 4.07 22.56 -9.94
N THR A 285 4.23 21.58 -9.06
CA THR A 285 5.24 21.60 -7.98
C THR A 285 6.65 21.27 -8.48
N SER A 286 6.79 20.59 -9.62
CA SER A 286 8.09 20.28 -10.24
C SER A 286 8.98 21.51 -10.47
N SER A 287 8.38 22.68 -10.64
CA SER A 287 9.08 23.96 -10.83
C SER A 287 9.65 24.57 -9.54
N LYS A 288 9.14 24.17 -8.37
CA LYS A 288 9.38 24.87 -7.09
C LYS A 288 10.54 24.33 -6.26
N GLN A 289 11.21 23.25 -6.70
CA GLN A 289 12.32 22.57 -5.97
C GLN A 289 12.02 22.28 -4.48
N PHE A 290 10.74 22.15 -4.13
CA PHE A 290 10.27 21.93 -2.77
C PHE A 290 9.25 20.79 -2.77
N LEU A 291 9.41 19.88 -1.82
CA LEU A 291 8.51 18.75 -1.60
C LEU A 291 8.09 18.75 -0.13
N SER A 292 6.80 18.91 0.12
CA SER A 292 6.24 18.85 1.46
C SER A 292 6.19 17.41 1.99
N ASN A 293 6.12 17.26 3.31
CA ASN A 293 5.94 15.95 3.93
C ASN A 293 4.61 15.28 3.52
N GLY A 294 3.53 16.06 3.47
CA GLY A 294 2.20 15.57 3.09
C GLY A 294 2.17 15.06 1.65
N PHE A 295 2.79 15.80 0.74
CA PHE A 295 2.88 15.39 -0.66
C PHE A 295 3.77 14.16 -0.86
N ALA A 296 4.92 14.08 -0.19
CA ALA A 296 5.77 12.88 -0.22
C ALA A 296 5.02 11.64 0.29
N LEU A 297 4.27 11.77 1.39
CA LEU A 297 3.41 10.70 1.91
C LEU A 297 2.34 10.30 0.89
N ALA A 298 1.65 11.27 0.28
CA ALA A 298 0.62 11.01 -0.72
C ALA A 298 1.18 10.26 -1.95
N LYS A 299 2.37 10.63 -2.44
CA LYS A 299 3.06 9.92 -3.53
C LYS A 299 3.30 8.45 -3.16
N MET A 300 3.90 8.20 -2.00
CA MET A 300 4.23 6.84 -1.56
C MET A 300 3.00 5.97 -1.32
N TRP A 301 1.95 6.55 -0.72
CA TRP A 301 0.69 5.86 -0.44
C TRP A 301 -0.08 5.55 -1.73
N PHE A 302 -0.18 6.51 -2.65
CA PHE A 302 -0.73 6.27 -3.98
C PHE A 302 0.01 5.12 -4.67
N PHE A 303 1.35 5.17 -4.69
CA PHE A 303 2.17 4.10 -5.26
C PHE A 303 1.88 2.75 -4.60
N SER A 304 1.78 2.70 -3.27
CA SER A 304 1.49 1.45 -2.55
C SER A 304 0.16 0.84 -2.99
N ALA A 305 -0.89 1.65 -3.09
CA ALA A 305 -2.21 1.19 -3.52
C ALA A 305 -2.19 0.76 -4.99
N GLU A 306 -1.56 1.55 -5.86
CA GLU A 306 -1.45 1.25 -7.29
C GLU A 306 -0.64 -0.01 -7.56
N ALA A 307 0.55 -0.16 -6.97
CA ALA A 307 1.39 -1.34 -7.16
C ALA A 307 0.66 -2.63 -6.73
N MET A 308 -0.04 -2.58 -5.59
CA MET A 308 -0.84 -3.72 -5.11
C MET A 308 -1.98 -4.06 -6.08
N ALA A 309 -2.66 -3.05 -6.63
CA ALA A 309 -3.69 -3.23 -7.64
C ALA A 309 -3.11 -3.80 -8.94
N SER A 310 -2.06 -3.20 -9.51
CA SER A 310 -1.46 -3.64 -10.78
C SER A 310 -0.96 -5.08 -10.71
N LEU A 311 -0.38 -5.49 -9.57
CA LEU A 311 0.21 -6.81 -9.39
C LEU A 311 -0.81 -7.88 -9.01
N PHE A 312 -1.73 -7.60 -8.09
CA PHE A 312 -2.52 -8.66 -7.43
C PHE A 312 -4.02 -8.60 -7.74
N SER A 313 -4.54 -7.49 -8.29
CA SER A 313 -5.93 -7.41 -8.74
C SER A 313 -6.12 -8.12 -10.09
N PRO A 314 -7.23 -8.85 -10.31
CA PRO A 314 -7.56 -9.37 -11.63
C PRO A 314 -7.73 -8.25 -12.66
N PHE A 315 -8.27 -7.09 -12.24
CA PHE A 315 -8.51 -5.93 -13.10
C PHE A 315 -7.28 -5.04 -13.31
N GLY A 316 -6.16 -5.34 -12.62
CA GLY A 316 -5.00 -4.46 -12.58
C GLY A 316 -5.24 -3.18 -11.77
N GLY A 317 -4.36 -2.22 -11.99
CA GLY A 317 -4.39 -0.90 -11.36
C GLY A 317 -4.93 0.16 -12.30
N VAL A 318 -4.85 1.39 -11.83
CA VAL A 318 -5.32 2.60 -12.51
C VAL A 318 -4.39 3.04 -13.64
N LEU A 319 -3.13 2.60 -13.61
CA LEU A 319 -2.13 2.91 -14.63
C LEU A 319 -2.13 1.84 -15.72
N SER A 320 -2.23 2.30 -16.97
CA SER A 320 -2.12 1.47 -18.17
C SER A 320 -0.78 1.70 -18.85
N TYR A 321 -0.09 0.62 -19.20
CA TYR A 321 1.25 0.65 -19.81
C TYR A 321 1.23 0.34 -21.32
N ASP A 322 0.04 0.26 -21.89
CA ASP A 322 -0.19 -0.24 -23.25
C ASP A 322 -1.03 0.77 -24.08
N SER A 323 -1.10 2.03 -23.63
CA SER A 323 -1.86 3.14 -24.23
C SER A 323 -0.94 4.22 -24.80
N GLU A 324 -1.50 5.21 -25.50
CA GLU A 324 -0.77 6.43 -25.90
C GLU A 324 -0.16 7.17 -24.69
N THR A 325 -0.68 6.93 -23.49
CA THR A 325 -0.21 7.50 -22.22
C THR A 325 0.75 6.59 -21.44
N ALA A 326 1.19 5.47 -22.03
CA ALA A 326 2.04 4.47 -21.36
C ALA A 326 3.32 5.09 -20.75
N ASP A 327 4.00 5.97 -21.49
CA ASP A 327 5.22 6.62 -21.00
C ASP A 327 4.96 7.53 -19.79
N VAL A 328 3.81 8.23 -19.79
CA VAL A 328 3.39 9.09 -18.68
C VAL A 328 3.07 8.26 -17.45
N HIS A 329 2.34 7.16 -17.62
CA HIS A 329 2.00 6.26 -16.52
C HIS A 329 3.21 5.51 -15.97
N ALA A 330 4.13 5.07 -16.82
CA ALA A 330 5.40 4.47 -16.41
C ALA A 330 6.22 5.45 -15.56
N LYS A 331 6.33 6.70 -16.02
CA LYS A 331 6.99 7.77 -15.28
C LYS A 331 6.30 8.01 -13.94
N LEU A 332 4.97 8.06 -13.88
CA LEU A 332 4.23 8.28 -12.65
C LEU A 332 4.45 7.15 -11.62
N PHE A 333 4.40 5.90 -12.05
CA PHE A 333 4.65 4.74 -11.18
C PHE A 333 6.05 4.83 -10.55
N LEU A 334 7.08 5.08 -11.38
CA LEU A 334 8.46 5.16 -10.91
C LEU A 334 8.72 6.41 -10.06
N GLN A 335 8.19 7.58 -10.43
CA GLN A 335 8.40 8.83 -9.67
C GLN A 335 7.76 8.82 -8.29
N ASN A 336 6.71 8.00 -8.10
CA ASN A 336 6.02 7.87 -6.83
C ASN A 336 6.59 6.73 -5.96
N GLY A 337 7.10 5.66 -6.58
CA GLY A 337 7.65 4.51 -5.88
C GLY A 337 9.17 4.54 -5.65
N CYS A 338 9.96 4.94 -6.64
CA CYS A 338 11.41 4.94 -6.53
C CYS A 338 11.88 6.07 -5.60
N TYR A 339 12.46 5.68 -4.47
CA TYR A 339 12.90 6.58 -3.42
C TYR A 339 14.42 6.72 -3.33
N ASP A 340 15.18 6.13 -4.27
CA ASP A 340 16.64 6.17 -4.20
C ASP A 340 17.19 7.57 -4.44
N GLU A 341 18.23 7.92 -3.67
CA GLU A 341 18.88 9.24 -3.71
C GLU A 341 19.40 9.62 -5.10
N ALA A 342 19.79 8.63 -5.92
CA ALA A 342 20.26 8.87 -7.28
C ALA A 342 19.14 9.30 -8.25
N SER A 343 17.91 8.86 -8.01
CA SER A 343 16.75 9.16 -8.86
C SER A 343 16.05 10.46 -8.44
N ASP A 344 15.84 10.67 -7.14
CA ASP A 344 15.21 11.87 -6.60
C ASP A 344 15.74 12.18 -5.18
N PRO A 345 16.83 12.98 -5.07
CA PRO A 345 17.45 13.30 -3.79
C PRO A 345 16.50 14.00 -2.80
N LEU A 346 15.60 14.85 -3.30
CA LEU A 346 14.67 15.60 -2.46
C LEU A 346 13.58 14.67 -1.91
N TYR A 347 13.06 13.77 -2.74
CA TYR A 347 12.11 12.76 -2.28
C TYR A 347 12.73 11.81 -1.26
N ASN A 348 13.94 11.31 -1.51
CA ASN A 348 14.68 10.49 -0.55
C ASN A 348 14.85 11.20 0.81
N LEU A 349 15.31 12.46 0.78
CA LEU A 349 15.53 13.26 1.99
C LEU A 349 14.24 13.45 2.80
N VAL A 350 13.14 13.79 2.13
CA VAL A 350 11.84 13.99 2.80
C VAL A 350 11.32 12.68 3.39
N LEU A 351 11.43 11.56 2.68
CA LEU A 351 11.01 10.24 3.17
C LEU A 351 11.85 9.76 4.37
N ARG A 352 13.17 10.04 4.38
CA ARG A 352 14.03 9.82 5.56
C ARG A 352 13.59 10.68 6.73
N ARG A 353 13.32 11.97 6.49
CA ARG A 353 12.88 12.93 7.52
C ARG A 353 11.61 12.47 8.22
N ILE A 354 10.63 11.94 7.48
CA ILE A 354 9.36 11.43 8.04
C ILE A 354 9.48 9.98 8.55
N GLY A 355 10.68 9.40 8.54
CA GLY A 355 10.96 8.08 9.12
C GLY A 355 10.45 6.90 8.30
N MET A 356 10.21 7.08 6.99
CA MET A 356 9.73 6.01 6.10
C MET A 356 10.85 5.20 5.45
N LEU A 357 12.09 5.66 5.54
CA LEU A 357 13.28 4.96 5.04
C LEU A 357 14.22 4.61 6.18
N THR A 358 14.88 3.47 6.06
CA THR A 358 16.04 3.15 6.90
C THR A 358 17.17 4.15 6.64
N THR A 359 17.94 4.48 7.68
CA THR A 359 19.14 5.32 7.55
C THR A 359 20.37 4.43 7.64
N PRO A 360 20.94 3.98 6.51
CA PRO A 360 22.06 3.05 6.54
C PRO A 360 23.28 3.72 7.17
N THR A 361 23.79 3.16 8.29
CA THR A 361 25.07 3.59 8.88
C THR A 361 26.29 3.14 8.09
N ASN A 362 26.11 2.24 7.11
CA ASN A 362 27.15 1.74 6.22
C ASN A 362 26.67 1.83 4.75
N PRO A 363 27.44 2.43 3.83
CA PRO A 363 27.08 2.54 2.41
C PRO A 363 26.83 1.20 1.69
N ARG A 364 27.26 0.08 2.27
CA ARG A 364 27.03 -1.27 1.73
C ARG A 364 25.67 -1.85 2.10
N VAL A 365 24.94 -1.23 3.02
CA VAL A 365 23.62 -1.68 3.45
C VAL A 365 22.58 -1.11 2.49
N THR A 366 21.73 -2.00 1.98
CA THR A 366 20.64 -1.62 1.08
C THR A 366 19.62 -0.78 1.83
N GLU A 367 19.31 0.41 1.29
CA GLU A 367 18.22 1.22 1.80
C GLU A 367 16.88 0.50 1.60
N PHE A 368 16.10 0.47 2.66
CA PHE A 368 14.82 -0.22 2.74
C PHE A 368 13.70 0.76 3.10
N SER A 369 12.58 0.68 2.39
CA SER A 369 11.36 1.43 2.71
C SER A 369 10.58 0.70 3.79
N LEU A 370 10.50 1.33 4.95
CA LEU A 370 9.70 0.84 6.07
C LEU A 370 8.20 0.89 5.72
N TYR A 371 7.79 1.85 4.90
CA TYR A 371 6.37 1.99 4.54
C TYR A 371 5.92 0.95 3.51
N LEU A 372 6.76 0.67 2.51
CA LEU A 372 6.45 -0.30 1.45
C LEU A 372 6.89 -1.73 1.78
N GLY A 373 7.84 -1.89 2.71
CA GLY A 373 8.39 -3.19 3.10
C GLY A 373 9.31 -3.82 2.06
N VAL A 374 9.88 -3.02 1.16
CA VAL A 374 10.69 -3.50 0.03
C VAL A 374 11.82 -2.54 -0.34
N THR A 375 12.84 -3.05 -1.03
CA THR A 375 13.94 -2.26 -1.63
C THR A 375 13.52 -1.61 -2.95
N VAL A 376 14.22 -0.55 -3.36
CA VAL A 376 13.95 0.13 -4.64
C VAL A 376 14.12 -0.79 -5.86
N ASN A 377 15.01 -1.79 -5.78
CA ASN A 377 15.20 -2.74 -6.87
C ASN A 377 13.99 -3.66 -7.03
N LEU A 378 13.33 -4.03 -5.92
CA LEU A 378 12.08 -4.77 -5.98
C LEU A 378 10.91 -3.90 -6.49
N ILE A 379 10.93 -2.58 -6.27
CA ILE A 379 9.95 -1.66 -6.89
C ILE A 379 10.12 -1.64 -8.42
N ARG A 380 11.35 -1.60 -8.91
CA ARG A 380 11.64 -1.66 -10.35
C ARG A 380 11.20 -2.99 -10.96
N ILE A 381 11.41 -4.11 -10.27
CA ILE A 381 10.89 -5.42 -10.70
C ILE A 381 9.35 -5.43 -10.69
N SER A 382 8.73 -4.86 -9.66
CA SER A 382 7.27 -4.71 -9.56
C SER A 382 6.69 -3.95 -10.75
N PHE A 383 7.36 -2.88 -11.17
CA PHE A 383 6.99 -2.12 -12.36
C PHE A 383 7.01 -2.97 -13.64
N GLU A 384 8.12 -3.68 -13.89
CA GLU A 384 8.25 -4.52 -15.10
C GLU A 384 7.22 -5.66 -15.11
N ILE A 385 6.93 -6.25 -13.95
CA ILE A 385 5.87 -7.28 -13.84
C ILE A 385 4.49 -6.67 -14.03
N ALA A 386 4.20 -5.50 -13.45
CA ALA A 386 2.93 -4.80 -13.66
C ALA A 386 2.68 -4.50 -15.14
N LYS A 387 3.73 -4.08 -15.87
CA LYS A 387 3.70 -3.89 -17.32
C LYS A 387 3.42 -5.20 -18.07
N ALA A 388 4.12 -6.27 -17.72
CA ALA A 388 3.92 -7.59 -18.33
C ALA A 388 2.50 -8.14 -18.09
N LEU A 389 1.98 -7.99 -16.87
CA LEU A 389 0.62 -8.39 -16.51
C LEU A 389 -0.44 -7.52 -17.22
N SER A 390 -0.22 -6.21 -17.36
CA SER A 390 -1.10 -5.33 -18.15
C SER A 390 -1.23 -5.83 -19.58
N TYR A 391 -0.10 -6.13 -20.21
CA TYR A 391 -0.06 -6.66 -21.56
C TYR A 391 -0.83 -7.99 -21.68
N CYS A 392 -0.55 -8.96 -20.80
CA CYS A 392 -1.24 -10.26 -20.85
C CYS A 392 -2.75 -10.16 -20.60
N ARG A 393 -3.20 -9.21 -19.77
CA ARG A 393 -4.65 -8.96 -19.57
C ARG A 393 -5.31 -8.40 -20.82
N LYS A 394 -4.60 -7.53 -21.55
CA LYS A 394 -5.12 -6.86 -22.75
C LYS A 394 -5.07 -7.75 -23.99
N TYR A 395 -4.05 -8.60 -24.08
CA TYR A 395 -3.78 -9.50 -25.21
C TYR A 395 -3.66 -10.95 -24.69
N PRO A 396 -4.75 -11.58 -24.25
CA PRO A 396 -4.72 -12.91 -23.61
C PRO A 396 -4.26 -14.03 -24.55
N ASP A 397 -4.43 -13.84 -25.86
CA ASP A 397 -4.01 -14.79 -26.89
C ASP A 397 -2.56 -14.59 -27.35
N ASP A 398 -1.93 -13.47 -26.95
CA ASP A 398 -0.56 -13.13 -27.33
C ASP A 398 0.42 -13.43 -26.18
N GLY A 399 1.61 -13.89 -26.55
CA GLY A 399 2.73 -14.01 -25.62
C GLY A 399 3.39 -12.67 -25.39
N TYR A 400 3.70 -12.34 -24.13
CA TYR A 400 4.60 -11.25 -23.78
C TYR A 400 6.00 -11.53 -24.33
N ASP A 401 6.78 -10.47 -24.60
CA ASP A 401 8.11 -10.61 -25.18
C ASP A 401 9.01 -11.50 -24.29
N PRO A 402 9.52 -12.64 -24.82
CA PRO A 402 10.33 -13.57 -24.03
C PRO A 402 11.67 -12.99 -23.57
N THR A 403 12.22 -12.04 -24.31
CA THR A 403 13.49 -11.38 -23.97
C THR A 403 13.29 -10.46 -22.77
N ASP A 404 12.20 -9.70 -22.76
CA ASP A 404 11.82 -8.84 -21.64
C ASP A 404 11.46 -9.67 -20.40
N ALA A 405 10.70 -10.77 -20.56
CA ALA A 405 10.45 -11.71 -19.47
C ALA A 405 11.76 -12.28 -18.88
N ALA A 406 12.74 -12.63 -19.72
CA ALA A 406 14.04 -13.10 -19.25
C ALA A 406 14.85 -12.03 -18.50
N LYS A 407 14.77 -10.75 -18.90
CA LYS A 407 15.40 -9.64 -18.16
C LYS A 407 14.81 -9.51 -16.75
N ILE A 408 13.50 -9.71 -16.60
CA ILE A 408 12.84 -9.72 -15.29
C ILE A 408 13.40 -10.84 -14.40
N VAL A 409 13.55 -12.07 -14.94
CA VAL A 409 14.17 -13.19 -14.19
C VAL A 409 15.59 -12.84 -13.74
N VAL A 410 16.41 -12.26 -14.61
CA VAL A 410 17.78 -11.85 -14.26
C VAL A 410 17.77 -10.77 -13.17
N ALA A 411 16.85 -9.82 -13.23
CA ALA A 411 16.69 -8.80 -12.19
C ALA A 411 16.29 -9.44 -10.86
N ILE A 412 15.34 -10.39 -10.88
CA ILE A 412 14.92 -11.15 -9.69
C ILE A 412 16.11 -11.86 -9.04
N GLU A 413 16.90 -12.60 -9.81
CA GLU A 413 18.06 -13.35 -9.28
C GLU A 413 19.13 -12.42 -8.66
N ARG A 414 19.33 -11.23 -9.22
CA ARG A 414 20.24 -10.22 -8.66
C ARG A 414 19.70 -9.66 -7.36
N THR A 415 18.44 -9.23 -7.34
CA THR A 415 17.77 -8.67 -6.15
C THR A 415 17.64 -9.70 -5.04
N ALA A 416 17.55 -10.99 -5.37
CA ALA A 416 17.54 -12.08 -4.39
C ALA A 416 18.80 -12.07 -3.52
N GLN A 417 19.94 -11.60 -4.03
CA GLN A 417 21.20 -11.54 -3.30
C GLN A 417 21.27 -10.38 -2.29
N GLU A 418 20.35 -9.42 -2.34
CA GLU A 418 20.32 -8.32 -1.38
C GLU A 418 20.10 -8.83 0.05
N GLU A 419 20.90 -8.29 0.97
CA GLU A 419 20.76 -8.54 2.40
C GLU A 419 20.48 -7.21 3.07
N ILE A 420 19.25 -7.06 3.56
CA ILE A 420 18.88 -5.86 4.31
C ILE A 420 19.48 -5.96 5.69
N CYS A 421 19.36 -7.10 6.38
CA CYS A 421 20.17 -7.43 7.57
C CYS A 421 21.35 -8.32 7.16
N PRO A 422 22.59 -7.80 7.12
CA PRO A 422 23.75 -8.56 6.65
C PRO A 422 23.95 -9.91 7.36
N GLY A 423 24.21 -10.98 6.62
CA GLY A 423 24.53 -12.29 7.17
C GLY A 423 23.34 -13.06 7.75
N PHE A 424 22.10 -12.66 7.45
CA PHE A 424 20.93 -13.44 7.84
C PHE A 424 20.91 -14.82 7.14
N ASN A 425 20.32 -15.82 7.81
CA ASN A 425 20.14 -17.13 7.23
C ASN A 425 18.97 -17.12 6.24
N ARG A 426 19.25 -17.27 4.94
CA ARG A 426 18.26 -17.17 3.85
C ARG A 426 17.11 -18.19 3.89
N GLU A 427 17.27 -19.31 4.58
CA GLU A 427 16.23 -20.33 4.69
C GLU A 427 15.28 -20.09 5.88
N THR A 428 15.79 -19.44 6.93
CA THR A 428 15.10 -19.32 8.23
C THR A 428 14.78 -17.88 8.59
N TYR A 429 15.43 -16.92 7.95
CA TYR A 429 15.48 -15.49 8.28
C TYR A 429 16.11 -15.18 9.64
N GLU A 430 16.76 -16.16 10.28
CA GLU A 430 17.46 -15.98 11.55
C GLU A 430 18.67 -15.07 11.35
N ILE A 431 18.85 -14.11 12.25
CA ILE A 431 20.03 -13.24 12.30
C ILE A 431 20.99 -13.86 13.33
N PRO A 432 22.14 -14.38 12.90
CA PRO A 432 23.14 -14.95 13.81
C PRO A 432 23.73 -13.91 14.78
N LEU A 433 24.25 -14.34 15.94
CA LEU A 433 24.84 -13.43 16.94
C LEU A 433 26.07 -12.65 16.41
N ASP A 434 26.78 -13.21 15.44
CA ASP A 434 27.94 -12.64 14.76
C ASP A 434 27.57 -11.74 13.57
N SER A 435 26.28 -11.63 13.22
CA SER A 435 25.82 -10.69 12.20
C SER A 435 25.94 -9.24 12.69
N PRO A 436 26.42 -8.32 11.86
CA PRO A 436 26.41 -6.88 12.15
C PRO A 436 25.01 -6.31 12.41
N ALA A 437 23.96 -6.95 11.89
CA ALA A 437 22.57 -6.57 12.12
C ALA A 437 22.00 -7.11 13.44
N HIS A 438 22.69 -8.03 14.12
CA HIS A 438 22.13 -8.61 15.33
C HIS A 438 22.06 -7.56 16.46
N PRO A 439 20.92 -7.41 17.18
CA PRO A 439 20.78 -6.37 18.20
C PRO A 439 21.83 -6.43 19.33
N LYS A 440 22.33 -7.64 19.62
CA LYS A 440 23.37 -7.90 20.64
C LYS A 440 24.81 -7.83 20.09
N TYR A 441 25.01 -7.56 18.80
CA TYR A 441 26.33 -7.43 18.20
C TYR A 441 27.04 -6.13 18.66
N ILE A 442 28.35 -6.19 18.90
CA ILE A 442 29.15 -5.10 19.48
C ILE A 442 30.34 -4.72 18.58
N GLY A 443 30.47 -5.31 17.39
CA GLY A 443 31.57 -5.01 16.47
C GLY A 443 31.50 -3.60 15.84
N PRO A 444 32.60 -3.13 15.24
CA PRO A 444 32.71 -1.78 14.69
C PRO A 444 31.83 -1.53 13.46
N ASP A 445 31.43 -2.59 12.76
CA ASP A 445 30.54 -2.59 11.61
C ASP A 445 29.06 -2.79 12.00
N ARG A 446 28.74 -2.73 13.31
CA ARG A 446 27.38 -2.85 13.82
C ARG A 446 26.42 -1.94 13.07
N GLN A 447 25.31 -2.52 12.65
CA GLN A 447 24.22 -1.83 12.00
C GLN A 447 23.04 -1.70 12.96
N VAL A 448 22.52 -0.49 13.10
CA VAL A 448 21.41 -0.21 14.02
C VAL A 448 20.11 -0.12 13.24
N TYR A 449 19.23 -1.09 13.46
CA TYR A 449 17.84 -1.03 12.99
C TYR A 449 16.87 -0.76 14.13
N THR A 450 15.68 -0.30 13.76
CA THR A 450 14.55 -0.13 14.68
C THR A 450 14.04 -1.49 15.17
N LYS A 451 13.27 -1.51 16.26
CA LYS A 451 12.64 -2.74 16.78
C LYS A 451 11.77 -3.44 15.74
N ALA A 452 11.21 -2.68 14.80
CA ALA A 452 10.38 -3.19 13.72
C ALA A 452 11.11 -4.20 12.81
N ALA A 453 12.44 -4.11 12.69
CA ALA A 453 13.23 -5.04 11.90
C ALA A 453 13.28 -6.47 12.45
N TYR A 454 12.96 -6.66 13.74
CA TYR A 454 13.24 -7.90 14.45
C TYR A 454 11.99 -8.57 15.01
N TRP A 455 11.89 -9.89 14.88
CA TRP A 455 11.08 -10.69 15.80
C TRP A 455 11.94 -11.66 16.60
N TRP A 456 11.46 -12.04 17.77
CA TRP A 456 12.18 -12.88 18.73
C TRP A 456 11.40 -14.15 19.02
N GLU A 457 12.09 -15.29 19.00
CA GLU A 457 11.57 -16.56 19.47
C GLU A 457 12.56 -17.14 20.49
N GLY A 458 12.32 -16.88 21.77
CA GLY A 458 13.31 -17.14 22.81
C GLY A 458 14.58 -16.32 22.56
N ASP A 459 15.73 -16.99 22.47
CA ASP A 459 17.03 -16.34 22.23
C ASP A 459 17.33 -16.07 20.74
N LYS A 460 16.47 -16.54 19.83
CA LYS A 460 16.66 -16.38 18.39
C LYS A 460 16.07 -15.07 17.90
N CYS A 461 16.84 -14.35 17.09
CA CYS A 461 16.42 -13.12 16.43
C CYS A 461 16.24 -13.39 14.93
N TYR A 462 15.24 -12.77 14.32
CA TYR A 462 14.93 -12.94 12.91
C TYR A 462 14.64 -11.60 12.24
N SER A 463 14.90 -11.51 10.93
CA SER A 463 14.71 -10.29 10.14
C SER A 463 13.33 -10.24 9.47
N TRP A 464 12.48 -9.31 9.92
CA TRP A 464 11.24 -8.95 9.23
C TRP A 464 11.47 -8.33 7.87
N PHE A 465 12.53 -7.52 7.72
CA PHE A 465 12.80 -6.81 6.46
C PHE A 465 13.19 -7.78 5.36
N ASP A 466 14.07 -8.73 5.66
CA ASP A 466 14.49 -9.75 4.69
C ASP A 466 13.35 -10.72 4.40
N LEU A 467 12.54 -11.10 5.40
CA LEU A 467 11.33 -11.90 5.17
C LEU A 467 10.37 -11.17 4.20
N SER A 468 10.11 -9.88 4.42
CA SER A 468 9.21 -9.09 3.58
C SER A 468 9.73 -8.97 2.15
N GLN A 469 11.00 -8.58 1.98
CA GLN A 469 11.67 -8.49 0.69
C GLN A 469 11.62 -9.81 -0.09
N GLN A 470 12.02 -10.92 0.54
CA GLN A 470 12.20 -12.19 -0.14
C GLN A 470 10.85 -12.85 -0.49
N THR A 471 9.82 -12.69 0.36
CA THR A 471 8.49 -13.24 0.05
C THR A 471 7.80 -12.51 -1.10
N HIS A 472 7.94 -11.18 -1.19
CA HIS A 472 7.50 -10.44 -2.38
C HIS A 472 8.26 -10.86 -3.62
N LEU A 473 9.60 -10.94 -3.55
CA LEU A 473 10.40 -11.38 -4.69
C LEU A 473 10.02 -12.79 -5.19
N ASP A 474 9.79 -13.72 -4.28
CA ASP A 474 9.31 -15.07 -4.60
C ASP A 474 7.91 -15.05 -5.23
N ALA A 475 7.01 -14.18 -4.77
CA ALA A 475 5.68 -14.02 -5.34
C ALA A 475 5.72 -13.43 -6.75
N HIS A 476 6.57 -12.43 -6.98
CA HIS A 476 6.82 -11.85 -8.31
C HIS A 476 7.36 -12.90 -9.28
N TYR A 477 8.29 -13.73 -8.82
CA TYR A 477 8.78 -14.84 -9.63
C TYR A 477 7.69 -15.88 -9.89
N LEU A 478 6.86 -16.18 -8.88
CA LEU A 478 5.73 -17.09 -9.02
C LEU A 478 4.74 -16.60 -10.08
N GLN A 479 4.37 -15.31 -10.06
CA GLN A 479 3.49 -14.68 -11.06
C GLN A 479 4.05 -14.81 -12.47
N LEU A 480 5.32 -14.45 -12.66
CA LEU A 480 5.99 -14.56 -13.95
C LEU A 480 5.97 -16.00 -14.50
N VAL A 481 6.18 -16.97 -13.62
CA VAL A 481 6.20 -18.39 -13.96
C VAL A 481 4.80 -18.94 -14.24
N CYS A 482 3.77 -18.52 -13.50
CA CYS A 482 2.44 -19.14 -13.56
C CYS A 482 1.45 -18.44 -14.50
N THR A 483 1.65 -17.17 -14.82
CA THR A 483 0.71 -16.40 -15.63
C THR A 483 0.74 -16.84 -17.10
N GLN A 484 -0.45 -17.06 -17.67
CA GLN A 484 -0.64 -17.33 -19.09
C GLN A 484 -0.25 -16.09 -19.93
N GLY A 485 0.42 -16.30 -21.06
CA GLY A 485 1.04 -15.23 -21.84
C GLY A 485 2.46 -14.86 -21.38
N LEU A 486 2.88 -15.28 -20.18
CA LEU A 486 4.28 -15.28 -19.75
C LEU A 486 4.87 -16.70 -19.91
N PHE A 487 5.39 -17.30 -18.84
CA PHE A 487 5.90 -18.68 -18.93
C PHE A 487 4.81 -19.74 -18.84
N GLY A 488 3.64 -19.44 -18.27
CA GLY A 488 2.47 -20.33 -18.24
C GLY A 488 2.74 -21.73 -17.67
N ALA A 489 3.64 -21.85 -16.69
CA ALA A 489 4.04 -23.14 -16.15
C ALA A 489 2.89 -23.80 -15.38
N ARG A 490 2.68 -25.09 -15.64
CA ARG A 490 1.68 -25.90 -14.92
C ARG A 490 1.95 -25.91 -13.42
N ARG A 491 0.89 -25.93 -12.61
CA ARG A 491 0.98 -26.00 -11.13
C ARG A 491 1.76 -27.23 -10.65
N SER A 492 1.69 -28.32 -11.40
CA SER A 492 2.38 -29.57 -11.10
C SER A 492 3.91 -29.50 -11.31
N SER A 493 4.42 -28.45 -11.96
CA SER A 493 5.84 -28.30 -12.29
C SER A 493 6.73 -28.20 -11.05
N GLY A 494 7.97 -28.68 -11.18
CA GLY A 494 8.94 -28.67 -10.09
C GLY A 494 9.32 -27.26 -9.62
N VAL A 495 9.34 -26.28 -10.54
CA VAL A 495 9.62 -24.87 -10.24
C VAL A 495 8.50 -24.28 -9.39
N MET A 496 7.24 -24.44 -9.79
CA MET A 496 6.07 -23.97 -9.03
C MET A 496 6.06 -24.56 -7.60
N LYS A 497 6.18 -25.89 -7.49
CA LYS A 497 6.20 -26.57 -6.18
C LYS A 497 7.35 -26.11 -5.29
N ARG A 498 8.51 -25.76 -5.86
CA ARG A 498 9.66 -25.27 -5.10
C ARG A 498 9.40 -23.88 -4.52
N ILE A 499 8.87 -22.95 -5.33
CA ILE A 499 8.58 -21.57 -4.90
C ILE A 499 7.44 -21.57 -3.86
N ILE A 500 6.33 -22.27 -4.14
CA ILE A 500 5.21 -22.40 -3.20
C ILE A 500 5.69 -22.96 -1.86
N ARG A 501 6.51 -24.02 -1.88
CA ARG A 501 7.06 -24.60 -0.65
C ARG A 501 7.97 -23.62 0.10
N LYS A 502 8.75 -22.80 -0.60
CA LYS A 502 9.59 -21.76 0.02
C LYS A 502 8.73 -20.72 0.74
N LEU A 503 7.67 -20.23 0.08
CA LEU A 503 6.70 -19.29 0.67
C LEU A 503 5.94 -19.90 1.85
N ILE A 504 5.37 -21.10 1.74
CA ILE A 504 4.68 -21.72 2.88
C ILE A 504 5.63 -21.99 4.05
N ARG A 505 6.90 -22.33 3.78
CA ARG A 505 7.92 -22.50 4.83
C ARG A 505 8.35 -21.19 5.48
N SER A 506 8.14 -20.02 4.86
CA SER A 506 8.44 -18.75 5.50
C SER A 506 7.42 -18.33 6.55
N LEU A 507 6.24 -18.97 6.61
CA LEU A 507 5.25 -18.84 7.70
C LEU A 507 5.69 -19.54 9.01
N ARG A 508 6.96 -19.44 9.40
CA ARG A 508 7.55 -20.16 10.55
C ARG A 508 6.98 -19.75 11.91
N PHE A 509 6.33 -18.59 11.97
CA PHE A 509 5.60 -18.14 13.15
C PHE A 509 4.32 -18.97 13.39
N ILE A 510 3.82 -19.70 12.39
CA ILE A 510 2.78 -20.72 12.59
C ILE A 510 3.43 -21.97 13.18
N LYS A 511 2.93 -22.43 14.33
CA LYS A 511 3.49 -23.56 15.08
C LYS A 511 2.58 -24.78 14.98
N SER A 512 3.18 -25.96 14.90
CA SER A 512 2.41 -27.21 14.96
C SER A 512 1.94 -27.49 16.38
N ARG A 513 0.76 -28.10 16.53
CA ARG A 513 0.17 -28.50 17.81
C ARG A 513 0.85 -29.73 18.44
N SER A 514 2.16 -29.87 18.30
CA SER A 514 2.90 -30.86 19.09
C SER A 514 2.69 -30.59 20.59
N LYS A 515 2.60 -31.65 21.40
CA LYS A 515 2.22 -31.56 22.83
C LYS A 515 3.06 -30.54 23.60
N ASP A 516 4.36 -30.51 23.35
CA ASP A 516 5.30 -29.64 24.08
C ASP A 516 5.17 -28.17 23.66
N ASN A 517 5.04 -27.90 22.36
CA ASN A 517 4.88 -26.54 21.86
C ASN A 517 3.56 -25.93 22.33
N TYR A 518 2.45 -26.65 22.15
CA TYR A 518 1.13 -26.14 22.49
C TYR A 518 0.99 -25.86 23.99
N ALA A 519 1.48 -26.75 24.84
CA ALA A 519 1.41 -26.58 26.30
C ALA A 519 2.18 -25.35 26.80
N LYS A 520 3.28 -24.97 26.14
CA LYS A 520 4.04 -23.76 26.47
C LYS A 520 3.20 -22.49 26.23
N TYR A 521 2.76 -22.28 24.98
CA TYR A 521 2.03 -21.07 24.60
C TYR A 521 0.64 -20.98 25.23
N SER A 522 -0.05 -22.11 25.42
CA SER A 522 -1.36 -22.14 26.08
C SER A 522 -1.28 -21.69 27.55
N LYS A 523 -0.24 -22.12 28.29
CA LYS A 523 -0.01 -21.68 29.67
C LYS A 523 0.27 -20.17 29.76
N GLU A 524 0.93 -19.62 28.75
CA GLU A 524 1.27 -18.19 28.64
C GLU A 524 0.10 -17.34 28.09
N GLN A 525 -1.05 -17.95 27.77
CA GLN A 525 -2.18 -17.30 27.10
C GLN A 525 -1.81 -16.62 25.76
N ASP A 526 -0.77 -17.14 25.11
CA ASP A 526 -0.17 -16.55 23.91
C ASP A 526 -0.65 -17.27 22.64
N ILE A 527 -1.95 -17.56 22.52
CA ILE A 527 -2.53 -18.18 21.31
C ILE A 527 -3.56 -17.22 20.72
N LEU A 528 -3.25 -16.67 19.54
CA LEU A 528 -4.13 -15.77 18.80
C LEU A 528 -5.24 -16.52 18.08
N ALA A 529 -4.87 -17.62 17.40
CA ALA A 529 -5.76 -18.46 16.62
C ALA A 529 -5.23 -19.90 16.53
N GLU A 530 -6.10 -20.85 16.26
CA GLU A 530 -5.73 -22.26 16.12
C GLU A 530 -6.66 -23.01 15.17
N THR A 531 -6.13 -24.08 14.60
CA THR A 531 -6.80 -25.05 13.73
C THR A 531 -6.55 -26.47 14.26
N ALA A 532 -6.85 -27.51 13.48
CA ALA A 532 -6.70 -28.90 13.90
C ALA A 532 -5.24 -29.28 14.22
N HIS A 533 -4.29 -28.83 13.41
CA HIS A 533 -2.87 -29.21 13.48
C HIS A 533 -1.94 -28.05 13.80
N TYR A 534 -2.40 -26.80 13.67
CA TYR A 534 -1.57 -25.61 13.82
C TYR A 534 -2.17 -24.59 14.80
N PHE A 535 -1.32 -23.72 15.33
CA PHE A 535 -1.71 -22.57 16.12
C PHE A 535 -0.77 -21.39 15.86
N LEU A 536 -1.27 -20.20 16.18
CA LEU A 536 -0.62 -18.94 15.89
C LEU A 536 -0.35 -18.19 17.20
N PRO A 537 0.92 -18.09 17.63
CA PRO A 537 1.27 -17.33 18.82
C PRO A 537 1.08 -15.83 18.64
N SER A 538 0.51 -15.14 19.64
CA SER A 538 0.35 -13.67 19.57
C SER A 538 1.69 -12.94 19.61
N SER A 539 2.70 -13.51 20.28
CA SER A 539 4.07 -12.97 20.38
C SER A 539 4.87 -13.04 19.08
N LEU A 540 4.53 -13.97 18.18
CA LEU A 540 5.21 -14.16 16.89
C LEU A 540 4.42 -13.59 15.71
N PHE A 541 3.13 -13.27 15.92
CA PHE A 541 2.24 -12.77 14.88
C PHE A 541 1.67 -11.41 15.25
N ASP A 542 2.31 -10.36 14.73
CA ASP A 542 1.90 -8.96 14.92
C ASP A 542 1.61 -8.24 13.60
N ILE A 543 1.34 -6.94 13.65
CA ILE A 543 0.87 -6.14 12.51
C ILE A 543 1.88 -6.08 11.36
N ARG A 544 3.17 -6.35 11.61
CA ARG A 544 4.18 -6.42 10.54
C ARG A 544 3.90 -7.51 9.52
N THR A 545 3.13 -8.53 9.90
CA THR A 545 2.64 -9.57 8.98
C THR A 545 1.78 -9.01 7.83
N PHE A 546 1.24 -7.80 7.96
CA PHE A 546 0.48 -7.14 6.90
C PHE A 546 1.36 -6.90 5.67
N MET A 547 2.65 -6.62 5.89
CA MET A 547 3.64 -6.36 4.84
C MET A 547 3.91 -7.57 3.94
N ILE A 548 3.49 -8.77 4.34
CA ILE A 548 3.68 -10.00 3.57
C ILE A 548 2.36 -10.63 3.12
N GLN A 549 1.22 -9.95 3.27
CA GLN A 549 -0.09 -10.51 2.94
C GLN A 549 -0.25 -10.89 1.46
N SER A 550 0.12 -10.00 0.52
CA SER A 550 -0.11 -10.22 -0.92
C SER A 550 0.63 -11.42 -1.50
N PRO A 551 1.90 -11.71 -1.14
CA PRO A 551 2.54 -12.95 -1.52
C PRO A 551 1.69 -14.19 -1.27
N TYR A 552 1.09 -14.30 -0.08
CA TYR A 552 0.27 -15.46 0.27
C TYR A 552 -1.09 -15.46 -0.42
N LEU A 553 -1.62 -14.30 -0.81
CA LEU A 553 -2.84 -14.21 -1.60
C LEU A 553 -2.66 -14.90 -2.97
N VAL A 554 -1.49 -14.72 -3.60
CA VAL A 554 -1.14 -15.43 -4.85
C VAL A 554 -1.04 -16.94 -4.61
N VAL A 555 -0.38 -17.33 -3.52
CA VAL A 555 -0.16 -18.73 -3.16
C VAL A 555 -1.48 -19.48 -2.90
N THR A 556 -2.50 -18.83 -2.33
CA THR A 556 -3.83 -19.42 -2.08
C THR A 556 -4.44 -20.08 -3.31
N ARG A 557 -4.22 -19.52 -4.50
CA ARG A 557 -4.78 -20.05 -5.77
C ARG A 557 -4.01 -21.28 -6.30
N LEU A 558 -2.84 -21.53 -5.75
CA LEU A 558 -1.83 -22.43 -6.32
C LEU A 558 -1.53 -23.65 -5.43
N VAL A 559 -1.84 -23.59 -4.14
CA VAL A 559 -1.65 -24.71 -3.22
C VAL A 559 -2.58 -25.88 -3.53
N THR A 560 -2.10 -27.09 -3.24
CA THR A 560 -2.82 -28.34 -3.57
C THR A 560 -2.71 -29.37 -2.45
N SER A 561 -2.55 -28.92 -1.20
CA SER A 561 -2.45 -29.80 -0.04
C SER A 561 -3.24 -29.23 1.14
N GLU A 562 -3.81 -30.12 1.95
CA GLU A 562 -4.53 -29.69 3.16
C GLU A 562 -3.64 -28.96 4.15
N ASP A 563 -2.38 -29.38 4.25
CA ASP A 563 -1.41 -28.75 5.14
C ASP A 563 -1.19 -27.27 4.80
N ASP A 564 -1.07 -26.96 3.50
CA ASP A 564 -0.88 -25.60 3.02
C ASP A 564 -2.14 -24.76 3.21
N PHE A 565 -3.33 -25.31 2.88
CA PHE A 565 -4.61 -24.62 3.07
C PHE A 565 -4.84 -24.27 4.55
N GLU A 566 -4.59 -25.20 5.46
CA GLU A 566 -4.76 -24.96 6.89
C GLU A 566 -3.83 -23.86 7.42
N ARG A 567 -2.58 -23.80 6.94
CA ARG A 567 -1.65 -22.72 7.32
C ARG A 567 -2.08 -21.36 6.77
N LEU A 568 -2.56 -21.31 5.53
CA LEU A 568 -3.07 -20.07 4.93
C LEU A 568 -4.33 -19.58 5.63
N GLU A 569 -5.25 -20.49 5.96
CA GLU A 569 -6.45 -20.19 6.77
C GLU A 569 -6.04 -19.54 8.10
N LEU A 570 -5.06 -20.14 8.80
CA LEU A 570 -4.58 -19.61 10.06
C LEU A 570 -3.85 -18.26 9.90
N PHE A 571 -3.06 -18.08 8.84
CA PHE A 571 -2.38 -16.82 8.51
C PHE A 571 -3.39 -15.67 8.32
N PHE A 572 -4.36 -15.83 7.41
CA PHE A 572 -5.34 -14.77 7.14
C PHE A 572 -6.30 -14.58 8.32
N SER A 573 -6.65 -15.63 9.07
CA SER A 573 -7.43 -15.51 10.31
C SER A 573 -6.70 -14.67 11.36
N GLY A 574 -5.38 -14.85 11.47
CA GLY A 574 -4.52 -14.00 12.29
C GLY A 574 -4.58 -12.53 11.88
N LEU A 575 -4.48 -12.26 10.58
CA LEU A 575 -4.55 -10.89 10.03
C LEU A 575 -5.90 -10.22 10.37
N VAL A 576 -7.02 -10.93 10.21
CA VAL A 576 -8.35 -10.43 10.57
C VAL A 576 -8.43 -10.12 12.06
N LYS A 577 -7.93 -11.01 12.94
CA LYS A 577 -7.88 -10.77 14.39
C LYS A 577 -7.02 -9.56 14.78
N ARG A 578 -6.01 -9.23 13.96
CA ARG A 578 -5.20 -8.01 14.10
C ARG A 578 -5.84 -6.76 13.48
N GLY A 579 -7.05 -6.86 12.92
CA GLY A 579 -7.85 -5.75 12.40
C GLY A 579 -7.74 -5.51 10.89
N ASN A 580 -7.06 -6.38 10.16
CA ASN A 580 -6.95 -6.29 8.70
C ASN A 580 -8.23 -6.80 8.00
N GLY A 581 -9.08 -5.88 7.56
CA GLY A 581 -10.33 -6.22 6.89
C GLY A 581 -10.14 -6.85 5.51
N SER A 582 -9.07 -6.49 4.78
CA SER A 582 -8.79 -7.05 3.45
C SER A 582 -8.48 -8.55 3.49
N ALA A 583 -8.03 -9.07 4.63
CA ALA A 583 -7.75 -10.48 4.83
C ALA A 583 -9.02 -11.36 4.87
N LEU A 584 -10.20 -10.77 5.07
CA LEU A 584 -11.48 -11.51 5.00
C LEU A 584 -11.72 -12.06 3.59
N GLY A 585 -11.54 -11.23 2.55
CA GLY A 585 -11.66 -11.72 1.17
C GLY A 585 -10.61 -12.78 0.83
N ALA A 586 -9.42 -12.71 1.45
CA ALA A 586 -8.41 -13.75 1.31
C ALA A 586 -8.80 -15.08 1.99
N LEU A 587 -9.47 -15.03 3.14
CA LEU A 587 -10.03 -16.22 3.79
C LEU A 587 -11.11 -16.88 2.94
N ASP A 588 -12.02 -16.09 2.36
CA ASP A 588 -13.05 -16.61 1.47
C ASP A 588 -12.43 -17.32 0.26
N LEU A 589 -11.34 -16.76 -0.29
CA LEU A 589 -10.55 -17.43 -1.33
C LEU A 589 -9.92 -18.74 -0.85
N VAL A 590 -9.35 -18.78 0.36
CA VAL A 590 -8.80 -20.03 0.93
C VAL A 590 -9.88 -21.10 1.01
N TYR A 591 -11.06 -20.78 1.57
CA TYR A 591 -12.17 -21.74 1.66
C TYR A 591 -12.67 -22.18 0.29
N HIS A 592 -12.83 -21.23 -0.65
CA HIS A 592 -13.26 -21.52 -2.02
C HIS A 592 -12.31 -22.50 -2.72
N TYR A 593 -11.01 -22.23 -2.72
CA TYR A 593 -10.02 -23.08 -3.41
C TYR A 593 -9.81 -24.42 -2.70
N ARG A 594 -9.88 -24.45 -1.36
CA ARG A 594 -9.82 -25.69 -0.59
C ARG A 594 -10.97 -26.64 -0.93
N GLU A 595 -12.19 -26.11 -0.99
CA GLU A 595 -13.38 -26.89 -1.35
C GLU A 595 -13.35 -27.34 -2.82
N ARG A 596 -12.90 -26.47 -3.74
CA ARG A 596 -12.72 -26.85 -5.16
C ARG A 596 -11.73 -28.00 -5.31
N TRP A 597 -10.61 -27.95 -4.57
CA TRP A 597 -9.59 -29.01 -4.55
C TRP A 597 -10.15 -30.32 -3.96
N ARG A 598 -10.86 -30.28 -2.82
CA ARG A 598 -11.50 -31.47 -2.20
C ARG A 598 -12.48 -32.18 -3.13
N LYS A 599 -13.23 -31.41 -3.91
CA LYS A 599 -14.22 -31.93 -4.86
C LYS A 599 -13.59 -32.48 -6.15
N GLY A 600 -12.28 -32.36 -6.32
CA GLY A 600 -11.60 -32.75 -7.56
C GLY A 600 -11.95 -31.87 -8.76
N VAL A 601 -12.55 -30.68 -8.55
CA VAL A 601 -12.99 -29.74 -9.62
C VAL A 601 -11.79 -28.94 -10.19
N GLY A 602 -10.68 -29.64 -10.37
CA GLY A 602 -9.38 -29.12 -10.82
C GLY A 602 -8.34 -30.21 -11.03
N SER A 603 -8.74 -31.49 -11.12
CA SER A 603 -7.85 -32.60 -11.48
C SER A 603 -7.81 -32.89 -12.98
N ASP A 604 -8.67 -32.25 -13.79
CA ASP A 604 -8.69 -32.41 -15.25
C ASP A 604 -8.11 -31.18 -15.97
N GLU A 605 -7.39 -31.47 -17.05
CA GLU A 605 -6.40 -30.67 -17.76
C GLU A 605 -6.90 -29.36 -18.41
N ASP A 606 -8.19 -29.03 -18.31
CA ASP A 606 -8.82 -27.97 -19.12
C ASP A 606 -9.10 -26.64 -18.37
N ASN A 607 -8.78 -26.52 -17.08
CA ASN A 607 -9.23 -25.37 -16.27
C ASN A 607 -8.12 -24.57 -15.56
N ASP A 608 -6.87 -24.71 -16.00
CA ASP A 608 -5.75 -23.88 -15.51
C ASP A 608 -5.79 -22.43 -16.04
N SER A 609 -6.54 -22.17 -17.12
CA SER A 609 -6.79 -20.84 -17.69
C SER A 609 -7.65 -19.95 -16.77
N GLU A 610 -8.65 -20.54 -16.11
CA GLU A 610 -9.65 -19.86 -15.28
C GLU A 610 -9.07 -19.34 -13.94
N VAL A 611 -8.02 -19.99 -13.43
CA VAL A 611 -7.42 -19.67 -12.12
C VAL A 611 -6.32 -18.59 -12.21
N LEU A 612 -5.74 -18.39 -13.40
CA LEU A 612 -4.52 -17.60 -13.57
C LEU A 612 -4.55 -16.59 -14.73
N GLY A 613 -5.63 -16.52 -15.50
CA GLY A 613 -5.76 -15.55 -16.60
C GLY A 613 -7.18 -15.18 -17.05
N SER A 614 -8.24 -15.80 -16.53
CA SER A 614 -9.61 -15.49 -16.97
C SER A 614 -10.62 -15.65 -15.84
N ILE A 615 -10.96 -14.55 -15.17
CA ILE A 615 -12.35 -14.38 -14.74
C ILE A 615 -13.10 -13.97 -16.01
N PRO A 616 -14.11 -14.72 -16.48
CA PRO A 616 -14.97 -14.25 -17.55
C PRO A 616 -15.62 -12.94 -17.10
N LEU A 617 -15.56 -11.93 -17.96
CA LEU A 617 -16.34 -10.69 -17.82
C LEU A 617 -17.82 -11.07 -17.75
N GLN A 618 -18.38 -11.14 -16.55
CA GLN A 618 -19.82 -11.03 -16.29
C GLN A 618 -20.07 -10.12 -15.11
#